data_AF-A0A6B0GLY3-F1
#
_entry.id   AF-A0A6B0GLY3-F1
#
_cell.length_a   1.000
_cell.length_b   1.000
_cell.length_c   1.000
_cell.angle_alpha   90.00
_cell.angle_beta   90.00
_cell.angle_gamma   90.00
#
_symmetry.space_group_name_H-M   'P 1'
#
loop_
_entity.id
_entity.type
_entity.pdbx_description
1 polymer ?
#
loop_
_entity_poly.entity_id
_entity_poly.type
_entity_poly.pdbx_seq_one_letter_code
_entity_poly.pdbx_strand_id
1 'polypeptide(L)'
;MRISQEIQQHSVLSNLKLSNASSIVRFESRSAIAFGCPITECPALSWVLGVIGASLLLTVGIWWVFEMFVPLIPQRTGLFGASAVFAQVFDGVSTIVGVDLLSFTEQVFVSRQILSVASELPTAPSIGVGWALLVVKIGVLTGALYLFSNESEADSPYGRWLLVIVVIVGVIPGLNNLALIWETVAAG
;
A
#
# COMPACT_ATOMS: atom_id res chain seq x y z
N MET A 1 19.04 29.77 52.95
CA MET A 1 17.74 29.60 52.24
C MET A 1 17.88 29.30 50.74
N ARG A 2 18.87 29.83 50.01
CA ARG A 2 19.01 29.63 48.55
C ARG A 2 19.33 28.18 48.11
N ILE A 3 20.05 27.41 48.93
CA ILE A 3 20.47 26.01 48.63
C ILE A 3 19.28 25.03 48.60
N SER A 4 18.24 25.27 49.42
CA SER A 4 17.08 24.37 49.49
C SER A 4 16.18 24.47 48.25
N GLN A 5 16.26 25.57 47.48
CA GLN A 5 15.47 25.75 46.26
C GLN A 5 16.11 25.06 45.05
N GLU A 6 17.44 25.02 44.95
CA GLU A 6 18.11 24.28 43.87
C GLU A 6 17.85 22.77 43.94
N ILE A 7 17.81 22.20 45.16
CA ILE A 7 17.52 20.76 45.34
C ILE A 7 16.08 20.42 44.93
N GLN A 8 15.12 21.31 45.22
CA GLN A 8 13.73 21.17 44.79
C GLN A 8 13.60 21.31 43.26
N GLN A 9 14.36 22.21 42.65
CA GLN A 9 14.28 22.42 41.21
C GLN A 9 14.94 21.29 40.41
N HIS A 10 16.04 20.71 40.93
CA HIS A 10 16.66 19.52 40.35
C HIS A 10 15.78 18.27 40.47
N SER A 11 15.06 18.09 41.59
CA SER A 11 14.16 16.94 41.77
C SER A 11 12.91 17.03 40.90
N VAL A 12 12.37 18.24 40.69
CA VAL A 12 11.25 18.47 39.76
C VAL A 12 11.69 18.25 38.31
N LEU A 13 12.89 18.70 37.90
CA LEU A 13 13.41 18.46 36.56
C LEU A 13 13.74 16.97 36.31
N SER A 14 14.24 16.23 37.31
CA SER A 14 14.45 14.79 37.18
C SER A 14 13.13 14.02 37.07
N ASN A 15 12.11 14.41 37.83
CA ASN A 15 10.78 13.79 37.78
C ASN A 15 10.03 14.13 36.49
N LEU A 16 10.19 15.33 35.93
CA LEU A 16 9.68 15.68 34.60
C LEU A 16 10.38 14.88 33.49
N LYS A 17 11.70 14.68 33.58
CA LYS A 17 12.45 13.84 32.63
C LYS A 17 12.00 12.37 32.67
N LEU A 18 11.68 11.84 33.85
CA LEU A 18 11.20 10.46 34.02
C LEU A 18 9.70 10.31 33.66
N SER A 19 8.88 11.32 33.93
CA SER A 19 7.46 11.34 33.55
C SER A 19 7.26 11.48 32.04
N ASN A 20 8.16 12.17 31.33
CA ASN A 20 8.09 12.30 29.86
C ASN A 20 8.84 11.18 29.11
N ALA A 21 9.69 10.42 29.80
CA ALA A 21 10.32 9.23 29.24
C ALA A 21 9.45 7.97 29.34
N SER A 22 8.37 8.01 30.13
CA SER A 22 7.42 6.89 30.31
C SER A 22 6.15 7.01 29.45
N SER A 23 5.97 8.13 28.75
CA SER A 23 4.88 8.36 27.79
C SER A 23 5.28 8.12 26.33
N ILE A 24 6.57 7.90 26.07
CA ILE A 24 7.12 7.63 24.73
C ILE A 24 7.46 6.14 24.69
N VAL A 25 6.70 5.40 23.89
CA VAL A 25 6.76 3.93 23.71
C VAL A 25 6.10 3.12 24.84
N ARG A 26 4.82 3.38 25.12
CA ARG A 26 3.91 2.25 25.36
C ARG A 26 3.54 1.67 23.99
N PHE A 27 4.49 0.93 23.40
CA PHE A 27 4.21 0.00 22.32
C PHE A 27 3.41 -1.12 22.99
N GLU A 28 2.10 -0.91 23.10
CA GLU A 28 1.19 -1.94 23.56
C GLU A 28 1.27 -3.03 22.50
N SER A 29 2.15 -3.99 22.79
CA SER A 29 2.37 -5.23 22.05
C SER A 29 1.04 -5.98 22.01
N ARG A 30 0.14 -5.55 21.13
CA ARG A 30 -0.96 -6.35 20.60
C ARG A 30 -0.46 -7.29 19.50
N SER A 31 0.82 -7.65 19.52
CA SER A 31 1.39 -8.75 18.77
C SER A 31 1.03 -10.10 19.40
N ALA A 32 -0.23 -10.30 19.76
CA ALA A 32 -0.76 -11.65 19.70
C ALA A 32 -1.04 -11.89 18.21
N ILE A 33 0.01 -12.20 17.45
CA ILE A 33 -0.19 -12.76 16.13
C ILE A 33 -1.01 -14.02 16.38
N ALA A 34 -2.28 -14.00 16.01
CA ALA A 34 -3.20 -15.11 16.19
C ALA A 34 -2.81 -16.24 15.23
N PHE A 35 -1.64 -16.86 15.47
CA PHE A 35 -1.20 -18.09 14.80
C PHE A 35 -2.00 -19.32 15.28
N GLY A 36 -3.00 -19.13 16.14
CA GLY A 36 -3.75 -20.22 16.79
C GLY A 36 -5.02 -20.65 16.08
N CYS A 37 -5.45 -19.96 15.02
CA CYS A 37 -6.65 -20.35 14.28
C CYS A 37 -6.26 -21.28 13.10
N PRO A 38 -6.94 -22.42 12.91
CA PRO A 38 -6.76 -23.26 11.73
C PRO A 38 -6.91 -22.43 10.44
N ILE A 39 -6.08 -22.69 9.43
CA ILE A 39 -6.11 -21.98 8.13
C ILE A 39 -7.51 -21.91 7.47
N THR A 40 -8.43 -22.80 7.86
CA THR A 40 -9.82 -22.84 7.39
C THR A 40 -10.77 -21.88 8.09
N GLU A 41 -10.40 -21.32 9.24
CA GLU A 41 -11.26 -20.49 10.09
C GLU A 41 -10.71 -19.07 10.33
N CYS A 42 -9.59 -18.72 9.69
CA CYS A 42 -8.93 -17.42 9.86
C CYS A 42 -9.52 -16.40 8.87
N PRO A 43 -10.45 -15.51 9.26
CA PRO A 43 -11.04 -14.54 8.34
C PRO A 43 -9.96 -13.62 7.76
N ALA A 44 -8.93 -13.28 8.52
CA ALA A 44 -7.83 -12.45 8.01
C ALA A 44 -7.12 -13.10 6.80
N LEU A 45 -6.98 -14.43 6.79
CA LEU A 45 -6.37 -15.14 5.67
C LEU A 45 -7.25 -15.09 4.42
N SER A 46 -8.57 -15.26 4.55
CA SER A 46 -9.47 -15.20 3.39
C SER A 46 -9.50 -13.81 2.76
N TRP A 47 -9.41 -12.73 3.56
CA TRP A 47 -9.30 -11.37 3.05
C TRP A 47 -7.97 -11.12 2.32
N VAL A 48 -6.84 -11.55 2.90
CA VAL A 48 -5.51 -11.42 2.26
C VAL A 48 -5.48 -12.20 0.93
N LEU A 49 -5.97 -13.44 0.92
CA LEU A 49 -6.07 -14.23 -0.30
C LEU A 49 -7.03 -13.61 -1.32
N GLY A 50 -8.13 -13.01 -0.85
CA GLY A 50 -9.07 -12.27 -1.69
C GLY A 50 -8.41 -11.08 -2.40
N VAL A 51 -7.62 -10.28 -1.68
CA VAL A 51 -6.86 -9.15 -2.25
C VAL A 51 -5.85 -9.65 -3.29
N ILE A 52 -5.05 -10.67 -2.95
CA ILE A 52 -4.03 -11.22 -3.86
C ILE A 52 -4.71 -11.82 -5.10
N GLY A 53 -5.77 -12.61 -4.91
CA GLY A 53 -6.54 -13.24 -5.98
C GLY A 53 -7.18 -12.22 -6.92
N ALA A 54 -7.85 -11.20 -6.38
CA ALA A 54 -8.42 -10.11 -7.18
C ALA A 54 -7.33 -9.36 -7.97
N SER A 55 -6.17 -9.11 -7.35
CA SER A 55 -5.04 -8.44 -7.98
C SER A 55 -4.47 -9.25 -9.14
N LEU A 56 -4.32 -10.56 -8.97
CA LEU A 56 -3.88 -11.48 -10.03
C LEU A 56 -4.88 -11.50 -11.19
N LEU A 57 -6.18 -11.64 -10.91
CA LEU A 57 -7.22 -11.66 -11.94
C LEU A 57 -7.24 -10.36 -12.75
N LEU A 58 -7.17 -9.20 -12.08
CA LEU A 58 -7.09 -7.90 -12.76
C LEU A 58 -5.79 -7.76 -13.56
N THR A 59 -4.66 -8.24 -13.04
CA THR A 59 -3.38 -8.23 -13.75
C THR A 59 -3.48 -9.03 -15.04
N VAL A 60 -4.06 -10.24 -15.01
CA VAL A 60 -4.27 -11.06 -16.20
C VAL A 60 -5.15 -10.33 -17.21
N GLY A 61 -6.23 -9.69 -16.75
CA GLY A 61 -7.11 -8.90 -17.62
C GLY A 61 -6.40 -7.71 -18.28
N ILE A 62 -5.63 -6.93 -17.51
CA ILE A 62 -4.85 -5.79 -18.02
C ILE A 62 -3.76 -6.26 -18.97
N TRP A 63 -3.06 -7.34 -18.63
CA TRP A 63 -2.01 -7.90 -19.47
C TRP A 63 -2.58 -8.37 -20.81
N TRP A 64 -3.74 -9.03 -20.80
CA TRP A 64 -4.46 -9.42 -22.01
C TRP A 64 -4.86 -8.21 -22.86
N VAL A 65 -5.29 -7.11 -22.24
CA VAL A 65 -5.55 -5.83 -22.94
C VAL A 65 -4.27 -5.29 -23.59
N PHE A 66 -3.11 -5.35 -22.92
CA PHE A 66 -1.84 -4.96 -23.55
C PHE A 66 -1.47 -5.84 -24.73
N GLU A 67 -1.65 -7.16 -24.63
CA GLU A 67 -1.39 -8.07 -25.75
C GLU A 67 -2.26 -7.75 -26.97
N MET A 68 -3.52 -7.35 -26.76
CA MET A 68 -4.44 -7.02 -27.86
C MET A 68 -4.22 -5.63 -28.46
N PHE A 69 -4.03 -4.61 -27.63
CA PHE A 69 -4.07 -3.21 -28.08
C PHE A 69 -2.69 -2.54 -28.13
N VAL A 70 -1.71 -3.01 -27.35
CA VAL A 70 -0.38 -2.40 -27.24
C VAL A 70 0.70 -3.49 -27.14
N PRO A 71 0.84 -4.37 -28.16
CA PRO A 71 1.67 -5.58 -28.08
C PRO A 71 3.16 -5.28 -27.89
N LEU A 72 3.61 -4.04 -28.15
CA LEU A 72 4.96 -3.59 -27.88
C LEU A 72 5.35 -3.75 -26.40
N ILE A 73 4.42 -3.50 -25.48
CA ILE A 73 4.68 -3.59 -24.03
C ILE A 73 5.03 -5.05 -23.64
N PRO A 74 4.18 -6.07 -23.89
CA PRO A 74 4.51 -7.46 -23.58
C PRO A 74 5.78 -7.95 -24.28
N GLN A 75 6.00 -7.56 -25.54
CA GLN A 75 7.15 -8.00 -26.33
C GLN A 75 8.49 -7.51 -25.75
N ARG A 76 8.55 -6.27 -25.26
CA ARG A 76 9.80 -5.67 -24.77
C ARG A 76 10.02 -5.86 -23.27
N THR A 77 8.95 -5.96 -22.48
CA THR A 77 9.06 -5.99 -21.01
C THR A 77 8.87 -7.38 -20.41
N GLY A 78 8.17 -8.27 -21.10
CA GLY A 78 7.92 -9.65 -20.67
C GLY A 78 7.44 -9.75 -19.22
N LEU A 79 7.99 -10.72 -18.48
CA LEU A 79 7.60 -11.00 -17.10
C LEU A 79 7.86 -9.83 -16.13
N PHE A 80 8.88 -9.00 -16.40
CA PHE A 80 9.17 -7.83 -15.56
C PHE A 80 8.09 -6.77 -15.69
N GLY A 81 7.57 -6.57 -16.92
CA GLY A 81 6.40 -5.73 -17.16
C GLY A 81 5.16 -6.28 -16.45
N ALA A 82 4.90 -7.58 -16.58
CA ALA A 82 3.76 -8.22 -15.94
C ALA A 82 3.83 -8.11 -14.40
N SER A 83 5.03 -8.24 -13.84
CA SER A 83 5.27 -8.06 -12.41
C SER A 83 5.03 -6.61 -11.96
N ALA A 84 5.41 -5.62 -12.79
CA ALA A 84 5.15 -4.21 -12.51
C ALA A 84 3.65 -3.91 -12.54
N VAL A 85 2.90 -4.50 -13.47
CA VAL A 85 1.42 -4.43 -13.49
C VAL A 85 0.84 -5.03 -12.22
N PHE A 86 1.26 -6.25 -11.86
CA PHE A 86 0.81 -6.89 -10.64
C PHE A 86 1.06 -6.02 -9.42
N ALA A 87 2.27 -5.48 -9.25
CA ALA A 87 2.62 -4.65 -8.11
C ALA A 87 1.72 -3.41 -7.96
N GLN A 88 1.46 -2.70 -9.05
CA GLN A 88 0.64 -1.48 -9.01
C GLN A 88 -0.86 -1.80 -8.83
N VAL A 89 -1.33 -2.89 -9.44
CA VAL A 89 -2.70 -3.37 -9.26
C VAL A 89 -2.91 -3.85 -7.82
N PHE A 90 -1.96 -4.62 -7.28
CA PHE A 90 -1.98 -5.10 -5.90
C PHE A 90 -2.06 -3.95 -4.89
N ASP A 91 -1.29 -2.88 -5.10
CA ASP A 91 -1.39 -1.67 -4.30
C ASP A 91 -2.77 -1.02 -4.39
N GLY A 92 -3.28 -0.81 -5.62
CA GLY A 92 -4.60 -0.20 -5.81
C GLY A 92 -5.75 -1.04 -5.22
N VAL A 93 -5.72 -2.36 -5.39
CA VAL A 93 -6.74 -3.27 -4.83
C VAL A 93 -6.69 -3.29 -3.31
N SER A 94 -5.49 -3.38 -2.72
CA SER A 94 -5.36 -3.31 -1.26
C SER A 94 -5.82 -1.97 -0.69
N THR A 95 -5.63 -0.87 -1.43
CA THR A 95 -6.15 0.46 -1.08
C THR A 95 -7.67 0.52 -1.14
N ILE A 96 -8.29 -0.01 -2.20
CA ILE A 96 -9.75 -0.11 -2.31
C ILE A 96 -10.31 -0.90 -1.11
N VAL A 97 -9.73 -2.06 -0.81
CA VAL A 97 -10.18 -2.89 0.31
C VAL A 97 -10.00 -2.16 1.65
N GLY A 98 -8.85 -1.53 1.88
CA GLY A 98 -8.59 -0.80 3.12
C GLY A 98 -9.49 0.43 3.31
N VAL A 99 -9.64 1.25 2.27
CA VAL A 99 -10.40 2.51 2.34
C VAL A 99 -11.90 2.27 2.26
N ASP A 100 -12.36 1.54 1.25
CA ASP A 100 -13.80 1.44 0.95
C ASP A 100 -14.50 0.36 1.80
N LEU A 101 -13.81 -0.72 2.21
CA LEU A 101 -14.41 -1.78 3.03
C LEU A 101 -14.08 -1.68 4.52
N LEU A 102 -12.86 -1.23 4.86
CA LEU A 102 -12.39 -1.15 6.26
C LEU A 102 -12.31 0.29 6.79
N SER A 103 -12.71 1.28 6.00
CA SER A 103 -12.77 2.71 6.40
C SER A 103 -11.43 3.28 6.90
N PHE A 104 -10.31 2.85 6.32
CA PHE A 104 -9.00 3.41 6.66
C PHE A 104 -8.93 4.91 6.34
N THR A 105 -8.39 5.70 7.27
CA THR A 105 -8.07 7.10 7.00
C THR A 105 -6.70 7.17 6.33
N GLU A 106 -6.69 7.31 5.01
CA GLU A 106 -5.50 7.50 4.18
C GLU A 106 -4.60 8.62 4.75
N GLN A 107 -3.31 8.37 4.99
CA GLN A 107 -2.42 9.34 5.65
C GLN A 107 -1.59 10.20 4.66
N VAL A 108 -1.54 9.81 3.38
CA VAL A 108 -0.66 10.44 2.39
C VAL A 108 -1.39 11.57 1.66
N PHE A 109 -0.83 12.79 1.73
CA PHE A 109 -1.47 14.02 1.23
C PHE A 109 -1.93 13.93 -0.24
N VAL A 110 -1.10 13.40 -1.14
CA VAL A 110 -1.42 13.31 -2.57
C VAL A 110 -2.57 12.33 -2.82
N SER A 111 -2.57 11.20 -2.12
CA SER A 111 -3.66 10.22 -2.24
C SER A 111 -4.97 10.80 -1.69
N ARG A 112 -4.94 11.54 -0.56
CA ARG A 112 -6.11 12.27 -0.06
C ARG A 112 -6.71 13.23 -1.08
N GLN A 113 -5.89 13.93 -1.86
CA GLN A 113 -6.39 14.87 -2.88
C GLN A 113 -7.06 14.14 -4.05
N ILE A 114 -6.48 13.02 -4.50
CA ILE A 114 -7.11 12.19 -5.54
C ILE A 114 -8.45 11.62 -5.02
N LEU A 115 -8.47 11.15 -3.77
CA LEU A 115 -9.67 10.63 -3.13
C LEU A 115 -10.72 11.72 -2.88
N SER A 116 -10.33 12.95 -2.53
CA SER A 116 -11.30 14.04 -2.37
C SER A 116 -11.95 14.41 -3.70
N VAL A 117 -11.18 14.50 -4.78
CA VAL A 117 -11.73 14.72 -6.13
C VAL A 117 -12.62 13.54 -6.55
N ALA A 118 -12.20 12.31 -6.24
CA ALA A 118 -13.00 11.13 -6.54
C ALA A 118 -14.30 11.07 -5.73
N SER A 119 -14.33 11.58 -4.49
CA SER A 119 -15.54 11.66 -3.67
C SER A 119 -16.59 12.65 -4.20
N GLU A 120 -16.16 13.59 -5.06
CA GLU A 120 -17.03 14.53 -5.75
C GLU A 120 -17.61 13.95 -7.06
N LEU A 121 -17.13 12.79 -7.50
CA LEU A 121 -17.66 12.14 -8.70
C LEU A 121 -19.00 11.44 -8.40
N PRO A 122 -19.98 11.49 -9.33
CA PRO A 122 -21.28 10.82 -9.16
C PRO A 122 -21.20 9.31 -8.93
N THR A 123 -20.05 8.69 -9.22
CA THR A 123 -19.78 7.27 -9.02
C THR A 123 -19.32 6.93 -7.61
N ALA A 124 -18.89 7.91 -6.81
CA ALA A 124 -18.42 7.69 -5.44
C ALA A 124 -19.44 6.97 -4.54
N PRO A 125 -20.75 7.29 -4.58
CA PRO A 125 -21.75 6.56 -3.80
C PRO A 125 -21.95 5.10 -4.24
N SER A 126 -21.54 4.76 -5.47
CA SER A 126 -21.84 3.45 -6.09
C SER A 126 -20.63 2.52 -6.15
N ILE A 127 -19.41 3.04 -6.32
CA ILE A 127 -18.20 2.25 -6.60
C ILE A 127 -17.12 2.50 -5.53
N GLY A 128 -17.34 3.40 -4.58
CA GLY A 128 -16.34 3.83 -3.61
C GLY A 128 -15.39 4.88 -4.17
N VAL A 129 -14.28 5.13 -3.48
CA VAL A 129 -13.32 6.19 -3.83
C VAL A 129 -11.97 5.60 -4.24
N GLY A 130 -11.62 4.40 -3.74
CA GLY A 130 -10.34 3.76 -4.01
C GLY A 130 -10.12 3.37 -5.49
N TRP A 131 -11.20 3.18 -6.26
CA TRP A 131 -11.10 2.80 -7.68
C TRP A 131 -10.39 3.88 -8.52
N ALA A 132 -10.54 5.16 -8.16
CA ALA A 132 -9.90 6.25 -8.88
C ALA A 132 -8.36 6.15 -8.78
N LEU A 133 -7.86 5.75 -7.61
CA LEU A 133 -6.42 5.56 -7.39
C LEU A 133 -5.89 4.37 -8.19
N LEU A 134 -6.64 3.27 -8.26
CA LEU A 134 -6.30 2.13 -9.12
C LEU A 134 -6.24 2.53 -10.60
N VAL A 135 -7.23 3.30 -11.10
CA VAL A 135 -7.25 3.78 -12.48
C VAL A 135 -6.06 4.69 -12.78
N VAL A 136 -5.74 5.64 -11.89
CA VAL A 136 -4.58 6.53 -12.04
C VAL A 136 -3.29 5.72 -12.09
N LYS A 137 -3.11 4.74 -11.20
CA LYS A 137 -1.94 3.86 -11.19
C LYS A 137 -1.80 3.09 -12.49
N ILE A 138 -2.88 2.49 -12.98
CA ILE A 138 -2.87 1.76 -14.26
C ILE A 138 -2.52 2.70 -15.40
N GLY A 139 -3.09 3.91 -15.44
CA GLY A 139 -2.79 4.91 -16.49
C GLY A 139 -1.32 5.34 -16.48
N VAL A 140 -0.80 5.71 -15.31
CA VAL A 140 0.61 6.11 -15.13
C VAL A 140 1.54 4.97 -15.49
N LEU A 141 1.26 3.75 -15.02
CA LEU A 141 2.06 2.58 -15.34
C LEU A 141 2.03 2.26 -16.84
N THR A 142 0.85 2.31 -17.47
CA THR A 142 0.71 2.04 -18.91
C THR A 142 1.54 3.03 -19.71
N GLY A 143 1.48 4.32 -19.37
CA GLY A 143 2.32 5.35 -19.98
C GLY A 143 3.81 5.09 -19.78
N ALA A 144 4.22 4.74 -18.56
CA ALA A 144 5.61 4.42 -18.25
C ALA A 144 6.12 3.19 -19.02
N LEU A 145 5.34 2.11 -19.08
CA LEU A 145 5.69 0.90 -19.83
C LEU A 145 5.69 1.16 -21.34
N TYR A 146 4.76 1.96 -21.85
CA TYR A 146 4.73 2.33 -23.25
C TYR A 146 5.98 3.12 -23.64
N LEU A 147 6.32 4.17 -22.90
CA LEU A 147 7.53 4.95 -23.13
C LEU A 147 8.78 4.07 -23.00
N PHE A 148 8.89 3.29 -21.93
CA PHE A 148 10.00 2.37 -21.72
C PHE A 148 10.15 1.36 -22.87
N SER A 149 9.06 0.79 -23.37
CA SER A 149 9.10 -0.19 -24.47
C SER A 149 9.49 0.40 -25.83
N ASN A 150 9.44 1.72 -25.98
CA ASN A 150 9.95 2.41 -27.17
C ASN A 150 11.46 2.70 -27.09
N GLU A 151 12.04 2.71 -25.90
CA GLU A 151 13.47 2.94 -25.71
C GLU A 151 14.32 1.71 -26.09
N SER A 152 15.56 1.97 -26.52
CA SER A 152 16.53 0.89 -26.80
C SER A 152 16.94 0.10 -25.56
N GLU A 153 16.88 0.77 -24.41
CA GLU A 153 17.28 0.28 -23.10
C GLU A 153 16.35 -0.82 -22.58
N ALA A 154 15.15 -0.97 -23.16
CA ALA A 154 14.19 -2.01 -22.79
C ALA A 154 14.78 -3.42 -22.91
N ASP A 155 15.69 -3.64 -23.86
CA ASP A 155 16.34 -4.94 -24.09
C ASP A 155 17.59 -5.13 -23.21
N SER A 156 18.05 -4.06 -22.56
CA SER A 156 19.26 -4.05 -21.74
C SER A 156 18.98 -4.58 -20.32
N PRO A 157 19.95 -5.27 -19.69
CA PRO A 157 19.89 -5.59 -18.25
C PRO A 157 19.63 -4.37 -17.37
N TYR A 158 20.16 -3.20 -17.74
CA TYR A 158 19.94 -1.94 -17.01
C TYR A 158 18.48 -1.48 -17.07
N GLY A 159 17.80 -1.65 -18.22
CA GLY A 159 16.38 -1.34 -18.35
C GLY A 159 15.51 -2.21 -17.46
N ARG A 160 15.86 -3.50 -17.30
CA ARG A 160 15.11 -4.41 -16.41
C ARG A 160 15.15 -3.97 -14.95
N TRP A 161 16.23 -3.33 -14.49
CA TRP A 161 16.30 -2.78 -13.14
C TRP A 161 15.31 -1.65 -12.90
N LEU A 162 15.00 -0.84 -13.92
CA LEU A 162 13.97 0.19 -13.80
C LEU A 162 12.60 -0.45 -13.54
N LEU A 163 12.27 -1.55 -14.20
CA LEU A 163 11.04 -2.29 -13.95
C LEU A 163 11.00 -2.88 -12.54
N VAL A 164 12.13 -3.37 -12.01
CA VAL A 164 12.23 -3.82 -10.62
C VAL A 164 11.95 -2.69 -9.64
N ILE A 165 12.45 -1.47 -9.90
CA ILE A 165 12.12 -0.30 -9.08
C ILE A 165 10.61 -0.02 -9.11
N VAL A 166 9.98 -0.08 -10.28
CA VAL A 166 8.52 0.11 -10.42
C VAL A 166 7.74 -0.95 -9.64
N VAL A 167 8.20 -2.21 -9.65
CA VAL A 167 7.64 -3.28 -8.83
C VAL A 167 7.73 -2.91 -7.34
N ILE A 168 8.91 -2.53 -6.86
CA ILE A 168 9.14 -2.18 -5.46
C ILE A 168 8.22 -1.03 -5.02
N VAL A 169 8.08 0.01 -5.85
CA VAL A 169 7.22 1.17 -5.57
C VAL A 169 5.75 0.78 -5.39
N GLY A 170 5.26 -0.25 -6.09
CA GLY A 170 3.89 -0.75 -5.90
C GLY A 170 3.77 -1.76 -4.75
N VAL A 171 4.75 -2.66 -4.61
CA VAL A 171 4.71 -3.72 -3.59
C VAL A 171 4.76 -3.14 -2.17
N ILE A 172 5.60 -2.12 -1.92
CA ILE A 172 5.79 -1.59 -0.56
C ILE A 172 4.47 -1.05 0.02
N PRO A 173 3.75 -0.11 -0.63
CA PRO A 173 2.48 0.38 -0.09
C PRO A 173 1.41 -0.72 -0.02
N GLY A 174 1.36 -1.63 -1.00
CA GLY A 174 0.40 -2.74 -0.99
C GLY A 174 0.62 -3.72 0.17
N LEU A 175 1.87 -4.01 0.53
CA LEU A 175 2.19 -4.82 1.71
C LEU A 175 1.82 -4.12 3.01
N ASN A 176 2.03 -2.80 3.08
CA ASN A 176 1.60 -2.01 4.23
C ASN A 176 0.07 -2.07 4.40
N ASN A 177 -0.68 -1.96 3.31
CA ASN A 177 -2.13 -2.10 3.33
C ASN A 177 -2.58 -3.51 3.73
N LEU A 178 -1.92 -4.57 3.24
CA LEU A 178 -2.21 -5.94 3.68
C LEU A 178 -1.98 -6.15 5.18
N ALA A 179 -0.92 -5.57 5.74
CA ALA A 179 -0.65 -5.65 7.17
C ALA A 179 -1.79 -5.00 7.98
N LEU A 180 -2.26 -3.83 7.55
CA LEU A 180 -3.40 -3.16 8.18
C LEU A 180 -4.70 -3.96 8.04
N ILE A 181 -4.97 -4.54 6.87
CA ILE A 181 -6.13 -5.42 6.64
C ILE A 181 -6.06 -6.61 7.59
N TRP A 182 -4.90 -7.26 7.69
CA TRP A 182 -4.68 -8.37 8.59
C TRP A 182 -4.97 -7.99 10.04
N GLU A 183 -4.36 -6.91 10.54
CA GLU A 183 -4.57 -6.45 11.92
C GLU A 183 -6.03 -6.13 12.20
N THR A 184 -6.72 -5.48 11.26
CA THR A 184 -8.13 -5.08 11.41
C THR A 184 -9.05 -6.29 11.47
N VAL A 185 -8.85 -7.27 10.58
CA VAL A 185 -9.71 -8.46 10.49
C VAL A 185 -9.36 -9.51 11.54
N ALA A 186 -8.10 -9.60 11.96
CA ALA A 186 -7.68 -10.54 13.02
C ALA A 186 -8.08 -10.07 14.43
N ALA A 187 -8.34 -8.76 14.61
CA ALA A 187 -8.75 -8.18 15.88
C ALA A 187 -10.27 -8.16 16.11
N GLY A 188 -11.08 -8.41 15.06
CA GLY A 188 -12.54 -8.47 15.10
C GLY A 188 -13.07 -9.89 15.18
#